data_AF-A0A4Y4C5Z1-F1
#
_entry.id   AF-A0A4Y4C5Z1-F1
#
_cell.length_a   1.000
_cell.length_b   1.000
_cell.length_c   1.000
_cell.angle_alpha   90.00
_cell.angle_beta   90.00
_cell.angle_gamma   90.00
#
_symmetry.space_group_name_H-M   'P 1'
#
loop_
_entity.id
_entity.type
_entity.pdbx_description
1 polymer ?
#
loop_
_entity_poly.entity_id
_entity_poly.type
_entity_poly.pdbx_seq_one_letter_code
_entity_poly.pdbx_strand_id
1 'polypeptide(L)'
;MEHSRVALPEPEYLARIGEIVYTVSSMEWTLLDDLHRLAAYLPAPLTLKELEPQTTGAIGACASKAAAMGMAPGPVREFIAVCGTALTEAAKIRNDVLHARPATHPEQDQRLSRTCTRREGRKFVLDGTQFWITDECLDDQVHRLNELLDDVNHARAALPLRQ
;
A
#
# COMPACT_ATOMS: atom_id res chain seq x y z
N MET A 1 -15.01 7.04 -26.27
CA MET A 1 -14.98 6.59 -24.86
C MET A 1 -15.86 7.54 -24.09
N GLU A 2 -16.74 7.04 -23.24
CA GLU A 2 -17.54 7.91 -22.37
C GLU A 2 -16.67 8.46 -21.23
N HIS A 3 -16.92 9.70 -20.82
CA HIS A 3 -16.21 10.35 -19.72
C HIS A 3 -17.10 10.52 -18.50
N SER A 4 -16.48 10.61 -17.32
CA SER A 4 -17.19 10.91 -16.08
C SER A 4 -17.88 12.28 -16.16
N ARG A 5 -19.01 12.42 -15.45
CA ARG A 5 -19.80 13.67 -15.36
C ARG A 5 -19.41 14.55 -14.17
N VAL A 6 -18.40 14.15 -13.40
CA VAL A 6 -17.89 14.93 -12.26
C VAL A 6 -16.91 16.00 -12.75
N ALA A 7 -16.70 17.05 -11.95
CA ALA A 7 -15.60 17.98 -12.18
C ALA A 7 -14.28 17.26 -11.89
N LEU A 8 -13.49 17.00 -12.93
CA LEU A 8 -12.22 16.32 -12.82
C LEU A 8 -11.07 17.34 -12.70
N PRO A 9 -9.99 16.99 -11.98
CA PRO A 9 -8.71 17.66 -12.14
C PRO A 9 -8.11 17.40 -13.52
N GLU A 10 -6.99 18.04 -13.78
CA GLU A 10 -6.14 17.79 -14.94
C GLU A 10 -5.69 16.31 -15.03
N PRO A 11 -5.50 15.78 -16.25
CA PRO A 11 -5.14 14.38 -16.46
C PRO A 11 -3.87 13.94 -15.73
N GLU A 12 -2.88 14.81 -15.60
CA GLU A 12 -1.59 14.53 -14.97
C GLU A 12 -1.76 14.19 -13.48
N TYR A 13 -2.62 14.92 -12.78
CA TYR A 13 -2.97 14.66 -11.38
C TYR A 13 -3.69 13.30 -11.23
N LEU A 14 -4.60 12.97 -12.15
CA LEU A 14 -5.26 11.66 -12.14
C LEU A 14 -4.28 10.51 -12.47
N ALA A 15 -3.31 10.75 -13.35
CA ALA A 15 -2.29 9.77 -13.68
C ALA A 15 -1.42 9.41 -12.47
N ARG A 16 -1.01 10.41 -11.68
CA ARG A 16 -0.27 10.21 -10.40
C ARG A 16 -1.07 9.40 -9.38
N ILE A 17 -2.37 9.66 -9.27
CA ILE A 17 -3.27 8.83 -8.44
C ILE A 17 -3.29 7.37 -8.95
N GLY A 18 -3.37 7.18 -10.27
CA GLY A 18 -3.31 5.87 -10.90
C GLY A 18 -1.99 5.14 -10.62
N GLU A 19 -0.86 5.85 -10.66
CA GLU A 19 0.47 5.33 -10.36
C GLU A 19 0.55 4.80 -8.92
N ILE A 20 0.08 5.58 -7.94
CA ILE A 20 0.02 5.14 -6.54
C ILE A 20 -0.77 3.83 -6.42
N VAL A 21 -1.99 3.78 -6.98
CA VAL A 21 -2.85 2.59 -6.88
C VAL A 21 -2.18 1.38 -7.55
N TYR A 22 -1.61 1.57 -8.73
CA TYR A 22 -0.95 0.51 -9.48
C TYR A 22 0.29 -0.03 -8.77
N THR A 23 1.14 0.85 -8.23
CA THR A 23 2.35 0.48 -7.50
C THR A 23 2.01 -0.33 -6.25
N VAL A 24 0.99 0.08 -5.48
CA VAL A 24 0.55 -0.72 -4.31
C VAL A 24 0.06 -2.10 -4.73
N SER A 25 -0.75 -2.21 -5.78
CA SER A 25 -1.21 -3.52 -6.29
C SER A 25 -0.05 -4.38 -6.81
N SER A 26 0.97 -3.78 -7.43
CA SER A 26 2.18 -4.49 -7.85
C SER A 26 2.99 -5.03 -6.66
N MET A 27 3.10 -4.25 -5.58
CA MET A 27 3.74 -4.70 -4.34
C MET A 27 2.97 -5.83 -3.65
N GLU A 28 1.63 -5.75 -3.61
CA GLU A 28 0.79 -6.86 -3.12
C GLU A 28 1.08 -8.13 -3.91
N TRP A 29 1.03 -8.02 -5.23
CA TRP A 29 1.26 -9.16 -6.12
C TRP A 29 2.66 -9.75 -5.95
N THR A 30 3.67 -8.91 -5.70
CA THR A 30 5.05 -9.39 -5.47
C THR A 30 5.14 -10.37 -4.30
N LEU A 31 4.45 -10.09 -3.19
CA LEU A 31 4.36 -11.02 -2.07
C LEU A 31 3.51 -12.25 -2.45
N LEU A 32 2.29 -12.02 -2.97
CA LEU A 32 1.32 -13.09 -3.25
C LEU A 32 1.83 -14.13 -4.26
N ASP A 33 2.48 -13.68 -5.33
CA ASP A 33 3.08 -14.52 -6.38
C ASP A 33 4.19 -15.43 -5.83
N ASP A 34 4.97 -14.94 -4.86
CA ASP A 34 6.05 -15.70 -4.27
C ASP A 34 5.60 -16.68 -3.17
N LEU A 35 4.36 -16.61 -2.68
CA LEU A 35 3.88 -17.54 -1.64
C LEU A 35 3.96 -19.00 -2.08
N HIS A 36 3.63 -19.29 -3.33
CA HIS A 36 3.61 -20.66 -3.86
C HIS A 36 5.00 -21.31 -3.78
N ARG A 37 6.05 -20.62 -4.25
CA ARG A 37 7.42 -21.16 -4.24
C ARG A 37 8.04 -21.19 -2.84
N LEU A 38 7.52 -20.38 -1.91
CA LEU A 38 8.01 -20.31 -0.53
C LEU A 38 7.24 -21.22 0.43
N ALA A 39 6.21 -21.94 -0.03
CA ALA A 39 5.25 -22.66 0.81
C ALA A 39 5.90 -23.58 1.88
N ALA A 40 7.04 -24.21 1.58
CA ALA A 40 7.76 -25.07 2.52
C ALA A 40 8.34 -24.32 3.74
N TYR A 41 8.50 -23.00 3.66
CA TYR A 41 9.08 -22.14 4.69
C TYR A 41 8.03 -21.29 5.42
N LEU A 42 6.78 -21.28 4.92
CA LEU A 42 5.75 -20.37 5.36
C LEU A 42 4.82 -21.02 6.40
N PRO A 43 4.40 -20.28 7.45
CA PRO A 43 3.37 -20.75 8.36
C PRO A 43 1.99 -20.75 7.67
N ALA A 44 1.06 -21.56 8.17
CA ALA A 44 -0.27 -21.77 7.59
C ALA A 44 -1.07 -20.52 7.21
N PRO A 45 -0.99 -19.36 7.92
CA PRO A 45 -1.70 -18.15 7.52
C PRO A 45 -1.15 -17.45 6.26
N LEU A 46 0.08 -17.75 5.84
CA LEU A 46 0.71 -17.14 4.66
C LEU A 46 0.50 -18.03 3.43
N THR A 47 -0.74 -18.10 2.98
CA THR A 47 -1.10 -18.77 1.72
C THR A 47 -1.87 -17.81 0.82
N LEU A 48 -1.81 -18.04 -0.49
CA LEU A 48 -2.54 -17.21 -1.47
C LEU A 48 -4.04 -17.16 -1.15
N LYS A 49 -4.64 -18.32 -0.85
CA LYS A 49 -6.07 -18.43 -0.50
C LYS A 49 -6.48 -17.54 0.69
N GLU A 50 -5.64 -17.43 1.70
CA GLU A 50 -5.94 -16.65 2.90
C GLU A 50 -5.67 -15.14 2.70
N LEU A 51 -4.68 -14.79 1.89
CA LEU A 51 -4.20 -13.41 1.74
C LEU A 51 -4.80 -12.65 0.55
N GLU A 52 -5.05 -13.32 -0.58
CA GLU A 52 -5.63 -12.70 -1.79
C GLU A 52 -6.97 -11.95 -1.54
N PRO A 53 -7.91 -12.45 -0.70
CA PRO A 53 -9.15 -11.70 -0.44
C PRO A 53 -8.98 -10.55 0.57
N GLN A 54 -7.79 -10.33 1.11
CA GLN A 54 -7.55 -9.34 2.17
C GLN A 54 -7.20 -7.97 1.59
N THR A 55 -7.41 -6.93 2.39
CA THR A 55 -6.89 -5.58 2.06
C THR A 55 -5.37 -5.53 2.19
N THR A 56 -4.69 -4.65 1.44
CA THR A 56 -3.24 -4.38 1.54
C THR A 56 -2.74 -4.33 2.99
N GLY A 57 -3.42 -3.55 3.84
CA GLY A 57 -3.02 -3.39 5.24
C GLY A 57 -3.19 -4.68 6.06
N ALA A 58 -4.21 -5.49 5.75
CA ALA A 58 -4.40 -6.78 6.39
C ALA A 58 -3.38 -7.83 5.92
N ILE A 59 -3.01 -7.82 4.63
CA ILE A 59 -1.90 -8.62 4.09
C ILE A 59 -0.60 -8.24 4.80
N GLY A 60 -0.28 -6.94 4.85
CA GLY A 60 0.91 -6.42 5.52
C GLY A 60 0.98 -6.80 6.99
N ALA A 61 -0.13 -6.62 7.72
CA ALA A 61 -0.20 -6.99 9.13
C ALA A 61 -0.02 -8.50 9.37
N CYS A 62 -0.59 -9.34 8.49
CA CYS A 62 -0.42 -10.79 8.56
C CYS A 62 1.05 -11.19 8.34
N ALA A 63 1.68 -10.66 7.31
CA ALA A 63 3.09 -10.89 7.00
C ALA A 63 4.01 -10.45 8.14
N SER A 64 3.85 -9.22 8.65
CA SER A 64 4.62 -8.71 9.78
C SER A 64 4.48 -9.60 11.03
N LYS A 65 3.25 -10.03 11.34
CA LYS A 65 2.99 -10.92 12.48
C LYS A 65 3.65 -12.28 12.30
N ALA A 66 3.56 -12.87 11.10
CA ALA A 66 4.16 -14.16 10.79
C ALA A 66 5.69 -14.11 10.94
N ALA A 67 6.34 -13.08 10.36
CA ALA A 67 7.78 -12.90 10.48
C ALA A 67 8.26 -12.65 11.92
N ALA A 68 7.43 -12.01 12.76
CA ALA A 68 7.76 -11.75 14.16
C ALA A 68 7.64 -12.98 15.07
N MET A 69 6.70 -13.90 14.79
CA MET A 69 6.28 -14.92 15.76
C MET A 69 6.42 -16.38 15.30
N GLY A 70 6.67 -16.66 14.02
CA GLY A 70 6.47 -18.01 13.49
C GLY A 70 7.48 -18.51 12.46
N MET A 71 8.52 -17.74 12.14
CA MET A 71 9.47 -18.08 11.08
C MET A 71 10.89 -18.22 11.60
N ALA A 72 11.62 -19.21 11.09
CA ALA A 72 13.04 -19.37 11.35
C ALA A 72 13.84 -18.16 10.80
N PRO A 73 14.94 -17.75 11.43
CA PRO A 73 15.83 -16.74 10.88
C PRO A 73 16.34 -17.12 9.47
N GLY A 74 16.43 -16.12 8.59
CA GLY A 74 16.96 -16.29 7.23
C GLY A 74 16.22 -15.45 6.18
N PRO A 75 16.62 -15.57 4.90
CA PRO A 75 16.16 -14.67 3.83
C PRO A 75 14.64 -14.67 3.63
N VAL A 76 13.97 -15.80 3.82
CA VAL A 76 12.51 -15.89 3.68
C VAL A 76 11.80 -15.07 4.77
N ARG A 77 12.27 -15.14 6.02
CA ARG A 77 11.70 -14.34 7.11
C ARG A 77 11.93 -12.85 6.89
N GLU A 78 13.12 -12.48 6.42
CA GLU A 78 13.47 -11.09 6.12
C GLU A 78 12.59 -10.52 5.01
N PHE A 79 12.43 -11.26 3.90
CA PHE A 79 11.51 -10.88 2.83
C PHE A 79 10.07 -10.69 3.32
N ILE A 80 9.52 -11.63 4.08
CA ILE A 80 8.16 -11.52 4.62
C ILE A 80 8.05 -10.31 5.58
N ALA A 81 9.07 -10.04 6.41
CA ALA A 81 9.08 -8.87 7.29
C ALA A 81 9.10 -7.54 6.53
N VAL A 82 9.92 -7.46 5.47
CA VAL A 82 10.02 -6.29 4.61
C VAL A 82 8.70 -6.07 3.87
N CYS A 83 8.13 -7.10 3.24
CA CYS A 83 6.81 -7.01 2.60
C CYS A 83 5.73 -6.59 3.61
N GLY A 84 5.75 -7.13 4.83
CA GLY A 84 4.79 -6.78 5.87
C GLY A 84 4.83 -5.29 6.24
N THR A 85 6.03 -4.76 6.46
CA THR A 85 6.25 -3.34 6.73
C THR A 85 5.83 -2.49 5.52
N ALA A 86 6.30 -2.85 4.33
CA ALA A 86 6.07 -2.10 3.11
C ALA A 86 4.57 -2.02 2.75
N LEU A 87 3.84 -3.13 2.80
CA LEU A 87 2.40 -3.16 2.54
C LEU A 87 1.58 -2.42 3.61
N THR A 88 2.04 -2.43 4.86
CA THR A 88 1.38 -1.65 5.93
C THR A 88 1.50 -0.15 5.68
N GLU A 89 2.68 0.33 5.26
CA GLU A 89 2.89 1.74 4.93
C GLU A 89 2.22 2.14 3.60
N ALA A 90 2.36 1.31 2.56
CA ALA A 90 1.71 1.51 1.27
C ALA A 90 0.17 1.60 1.40
N ALA A 91 -0.41 0.81 2.31
CA ALA A 91 -1.83 0.90 2.62
C ALA A 91 -2.23 2.28 3.18
N LYS A 92 -1.38 2.94 3.98
CA LYS A 92 -1.67 4.30 4.49
C LYS A 92 -1.71 5.31 3.35
N ILE A 93 -0.68 5.28 2.49
CA ILE A 93 -0.57 6.16 1.31
C ILE A 93 -1.78 5.99 0.39
N ARG A 94 -2.09 4.74 0.00
CA ARG A 94 -3.26 4.46 -0.84
C ARG A 94 -4.57 4.92 -0.17
N ASN A 95 -4.68 4.75 1.14
CA ASN A 95 -5.86 5.17 1.89
C ASN A 95 -5.99 6.69 2.01
N ASP A 96 -4.90 7.46 1.95
CA ASP A 96 -4.98 8.92 1.82
C ASP A 96 -5.75 9.30 0.56
N VAL A 97 -5.36 8.72 -0.58
CA VAL A 97 -6.00 9.00 -1.87
C VAL A 97 -7.41 8.43 -1.96
N LEU A 98 -7.62 7.16 -1.63
CA LEU A 98 -8.91 6.48 -1.83
C LEU A 98 -10.00 6.86 -0.81
N HIS A 99 -9.64 7.50 0.31
CA HIS A 99 -10.62 8.01 1.27
C HIS A 99 -10.76 9.53 1.25
N ALA A 100 -10.04 10.21 0.37
CA ALA A 100 -10.27 11.61 0.09
C ALA A 100 -11.52 11.80 -0.79
N ARG A 101 -12.00 13.04 -0.86
CA ARG A 101 -13.19 13.42 -1.65
C ARG A 101 -12.81 14.51 -2.65
N PRO A 102 -13.35 14.48 -3.89
CA PRO A 102 -13.21 15.59 -4.81
C PRO A 102 -13.79 16.87 -4.21
N ALA A 103 -13.04 17.96 -4.28
CA ALA A 103 -13.43 19.28 -3.83
C ALA A 103 -12.74 20.38 -4.65
N THR A 104 -13.37 21.55 -4.72
CA THR A 104 -12.74 22.74 -5.28
C THR A 104 -11.77 23.32 -4.26
N HIS A 105 -10.48 23.30 -4.59
CA HIS A 105 -9.42 23.89 -3.79
C HIS A 105 -9.51 25.44 -3.83
N PRO A 106 -9.00 26.19 -2.84
CA PRO A 106 -9.06 27.65 -2.83
C PRO A 106 -8.48 28.32 -4.08
N GLU A 107 -7.52 27.68 -4.74
CA GLU A 107 -6.93 28.12 -6.01
C GLU A 107 -7.80 27.84 -7.25
N GLN A 108 -9.04 27.37 -7.04
CA GLN A 108 -10.09 27.10 -8.04
C GLN A 108 -9.88 25.86 -8.91
N ASP A 109 -8.84 25.08 -8.64
CA ASP A 109 -8.62 23.75 -9.20
C ASP A 109 -9.43 22.67 -8.46
N GLN A 110 -9.67 21.54 -9.12
CA GLN A 110 -10.23 20.36 -8.46
C GLN A 110 -9.11 19.56 -7.81
N ARG A 111 -9.25 19.20 -6.55
CA ARG A 111 -8.30 18.36 -5.82
C ARG A 111 -9.01 17.38 -4.92
N LEU A 112 -8.28 16.40 -4.43
CA LEU A 112 -8.76 15.53 -3.37
C LEU A 112 -8.52 16.20 -2.01
N SER A 113 -9.57 16.26 -1.18
CA SER A 113 -9.50 16.72 0.21
C SER A 113 -9.85 15.58 1.16
N ARG A 114 -9.03 15.39 2.18
CA ARG A 114 -9.23 14.35 3.20
C ARG A 114 -9.37 14.98 4.57
N THR A 115 -10.39 14.55 5.31
CA THR A 115 -10.49 14.85 6.75
C THR A 115 -9.49 13.99 7.49
N CYS A 116 -8.62 14.62 8.28
CA CYS A 116 -7.65 13.92 9.09
C CYS A 116 -8.37 13.06 10.15
N THR A 117 -7.73 11.94 10.46
CA THR A 117 -8.23 11.00 11.47
C THR A 117 -7.15 10.75 12.50
N ARG A 118 -7.56 10.65 13.76
CA ARG A 118 -6.70 10.20 14.84
C ARG A 118 -7.24 8.93 15.46
N ARG A 119 -6.36 8.20 16.13
CA ARG A 119 -6.72 6.95 16.81
C ARG A 119 -7.15 7.24 18.25
N GLU A 120 -8.32 6.74 18.62
CA GLU A 120 -8.82 6.68 19.99
C GLU A 120 -9.07 5.23 20.38
N GLY A 121 -8.12 4.64 21.09
CA GLY A 121 -8.14 3.22 21.43
C GLY A 121 -8.17 2.33 20.17
N ARG A 122 -9.31 1.65 19.95
CA ARG A 122 -9.53 0.76 18.78
C ARG A 122 -10.29 1.42 17.63
N LYS A 123 -10.63 2.71 17.71
CA LYS A 123 -11.41 3.43 16.69
C LYS A 123 -10.58 4.54 16.06
N PHE A 124 -10.89 4.83 14.80
CA PHE A 124 -10.49 6.08 14.16
C PHE A 124 -11.61 7.10 14.36
N VAL A 125 -11.25 8.29 14.80
CA VAL A 125 -12.17 9.42 14.94
C VAL A 125 -11.66 10.57 14.08
N LEU A 126 -12.59 11.37 13.55
CA LEU A 126 -12.25 12.60 12.85
C LEU A 126 -11.63 13.57 13.85
N ASP A 127 -10.52 14.19 13.51
CA ASP A 127 -9.90 15.21 14.37
C ASP A 127 -10.40 16.64 14.07
N GLY A 128 -11.22 16.80 13.02
CA GLY A 128 -11.82 18.08 12.61
C GLY A 128 -10.96 18.90 11.65
N THR A 129 -9.74 18.46 11.33
CA THR A 129 -8.86 19.11 10.35
C THR A 129 -8.98 18.43 8.98
N GLN A 130 -8.57 19.15 7.94
CA GLN A 130 -8.54 18.67 6.57
C GLN A 130 -7.18 18.97 5.95
N PHE A 131 -6.75 18.11 5.03
CA PHE A 131 -5.60 18.36 4.18
C PHE A 131 -5.96 18.08 2.72
N TRP A 132 -5.26 18.79 1.85
CA TRP A 132 -5.37 18.61 0.41
C TRP A 132 -4.29 17.65 -0.06
N ILE A 133 -4.66 16.78 -0.98
CA ILE A 133 -3.70 15.98 -1.73
C ILE A 133 -3.24 16.87 -2.88
N THR A 134 -2.10 17.53 -2.68
CA THR A 134 -1.47 18.39 -3.68
C THR A 134 -0.59 17.56 -4.61
N ASP A 135 -0.06 18.19 -5.66
CA ASP A 135 0.91 17.57 -6.56
C ASP A 135 2.19 17.17 -5.81
N GLU A 136 2.68 18.00 -4.91
CA GLU A 136 3.84 17.70 -4.06
C GLU A 136 3.55 16.50 -3.15
N CYS A 137 2.34 16.43 -2.58
CA CYS A 137 1.93 15.29 -1.77
C CYS A 137 1.94 13.99 -2.56
N LEU A 138 1.46 14.01 -3.81
CA LEU A 138 1.50 12.84 -4.70
C LEU A 138 2.93 12.46 -5.08
N ASP A 139 3.77 13.43 -5.41
CA ASP A 139 5.17 13.19 -5.77
C ASP A 139 5.94 12.57 -4.58
N ASP A 140 5.74 13.08 -3.36
CA ASP A 140 6.31 12.51 -2.13
C ASP A 140 5.81 11.08 -1.86
N GLN A 141 4.52 10.82 -2.09
CA GLN A 141 3.92 9.50 -1.94
C GLN A 141 4.48 8.49 -2.95
N VAL A 142 4.63 8.90 -4.22
CA VAL A 142 5.25 8.07 -5.27
C VAL A 142 6.71 7.79 -4.94
N HIS A 143 7.46 8.81 -4.52
CA HIS A 143 8.84 8.63 -4.08
C HIS A 143 8.94 7.61 -2.94
N ARG A 144 8.08 7.74 -1.93
CA ARG A 144 8.06 6.80 -0.80
C ARG A 144 7.68 5.38 -1.21
N LEU A 145 6.73 5.21 -2.14
CA LEU A 145 6.37 3.89 -2.66
C LEU A 145 7.54 3.25 -3.42
N ASN A 146 8.32 4.03 -4.16
CA ASN A 146 9.51 3.52 -4.84
C ASN A 146 10.56 3.02 -3.85
N GLU A 147 10.84 3.75 -2.77
CA GLU A 147 11.75 3.27 -1.72
C GLU A 147 11.27 1.95 -1.11
N LEU A 148 9.96 1.83 -0.81
CA LEU A 148 9.38 0.61 -0.28
C LEU A 148 9.46 -0.56 -1.27
N LEU A 149 9.27 -0.28 -2.56
CA LEU A 149 9.39 -1.28 -3.62
C LEU A 149 10.84 -1.74 -3.79
N ASP A 150 11.80 -0.82 -3.72
CA ASP A 150 13.23 -1.13 -3.77
C ASP A 150 13.64 -2.03 -2.59
N ASP A 151 13.18 -1.73 -1.37
CA ASP A 151 13.41 -2.58 -0.20
C ASP A 151 12.86 -3.99 -0.41
N VAL A 152 11.62 -4.10 -0.92
CA VAL A 152 10.98 -5.39 -1.22
C VAL A 152 11.78 -6.16 -2.27
N ASN A 153 12.18 -5.51 -3.37
CA ASN A 153 12.95 -6.13 -4.45
C ASN A 153 14.34 -6.57 -3.98
N HIS A 154 14.99 -5.77 -3.14
CA HIS A 154 16.28 -6.11 -2.54
C HIS A 154 16.16 -7.38 -1.67
N ALA A 155 15.17 -7.44 -0.78
CA ALA A 155 14.94 -8.62 0.05
C ALA A 155 14.53 -9.84 -0.79
N ARG A 156 13.74 -9.63 -1.86
CA ARG A 156 13.32 -10.67 -2.79
C ARG A 156 14.50 -11.32 -3.51
N ALA A 157 15.53 -10.56 -3.85
CA ALA A 157 16.72 -11.06 -4.55
C ALA A 157 17.54 -12.08 -3.73
N ALA A 158 17.41 -12.07 -2.40
CA ALA A 158 18.06 -13.02 -1.50
C ALA A 158 17.32 -14.36 -1.36
N LEU A 159 16.14 -14.50 -1.99
CA LEU A 159 15.33 -15.70 -1.86
C LEU A 159 15.89 -16.87 -2.68
N PRO A 160 15.57 -18.12 -2.29
CA PRO A 160 15.91 -19.30 -3.08
C PRO A 160 15.38 -19.18 -4.52
N LEU A 161 16.15 -19.68 -5.49
CA LEU A 161 15.77 -19.70 -6.90
C LEU A 161 14.42 -20.41 -7.10
N ARG A 162 13.64 -19.93 -8.08
CA ARG A 162 12.43 -20.62 -8.53
C ARG A 162 12.84 -22.00 -9.07
N GLN A 163 12.30 -23.05 -8.45
CA GLN A 163 12.38 -24.43 -8.96
C GLN A 163 11.40 -24.62 -10.11
#